data_AF-A0A812NKK7-F1
#
_entry.id   AF-A0A812NKK7-F1
#
_cell.length_a   1.000
_cell.length_b   1.000
_cell.length_c   1.000
_cell.angle_alpha   90.00
_cell.angle_beta   90.00
_cell.angle_gamma   90.00
#
_symmetry.space_group_name_H-M   'P 1'
#
loop_
_entity.id
_entity.type
_entity.pdbx_description
1 polymer ?
#
loop_
_entity_poly.entity_id
_entity_poly.type
_entity_poly.pdbx_seq_one_letter_code
_entity_poly.pdbx_strand_id
1 'polypeptide(L)'
;MAVVRLVNGIVDVSRTGKTGSILARAQSAEWPQLFVDLRHEASHQNLPALPILRLAAQEAVWLLVERFWRPQLQKIEERGRTDKAQMADRGAKTLDRRLKALIWCTTATGMASEGPLRKRRKGSKAKLGEDQDGETAREPEAAAKRVAEDLSGMAADESKLLARIFQVLERDPHADGREARAIHLLCQTCSENFALRFLRQLLFAAAGLPTVKLEGAADNCPSLRNISDRCCGGARELDVKDHSMEDSERMLQWLWALLSADAPDKDTGSSSRFRCALVSLLPSLRLAAMGHMASSAGPDIASRSSRLWAALREERLDAGAEMFSAMCEALDPSSGLGSAVPAHQGPSTGLETLEAFVKQSQSENGARPGRAEPWTAVGTVLDRNLSISCREEHPEKMPLSAEAQQKWLDWAAEDFYANSDDKEVIREGGREIGVPIEDSLDDPADSGVLVETSLLPEIPGKLDTKELQPMNPDPVADSERTAVPQVQAEDVEVEAQELAAEPITADEFRQLAAEVLALAAGHSSQAT
;
A
#
# COMPACT_ATOMS: atom_id res chain seq x y z
N MET A 1 9.63 31.04 22.59
CA MET A 1 8.21 30.71 22.88
C MET A 1 7.91 29.21 22.85
N ALA A 2 8.22 28.47 21.76
CA ALA A 2 7.89 27.04 21.65
C ALA A 2 8.43 26.20 22.82
N VAL A 3 9.71 26.39 23.19
CA VAL A 3 10.34 25.72 24.34
C VAL A 3 9.59 26.00 25.65
N VAL A 4 9.18 27.24 25.90
CA VAL A 4 8.40 27.60 27.11
C VAL A 4 7.06 26.86 27.15
N ARG A 5 6.34 26.77 26.01
CA ARG A 5 5.09 26.02 25.93
C ARG A 5 5.29 24.53 26.15
N LEU A 6 6.35 23.96 25.59
CA LEU A 6 6.72 22.55 25.79
C LEU A 6 6.91 22.26 27.29
N VAL A 7 7.72 23.07 27.98
CA VAL A 7 8.00 22.89 29.41
C VAL A 7 6.74 23.04 30.25
N ASN A 8 5.90 24.04 29.97
CA ASN A 8 4.60 24.17 30.65
C ASN A 8 3.74 22.91 30.47
N GLY A 9 3.62 22.41 29.23
CA GLY A 9 2.86 21.20 28.96
C GLY A 9 3.35 19.97 29.74
N ILE A 10 4.67 19.76 29.80
CA ILE A 10 5.27 18.65 30.56
C ILE A 10 5.01 18.79 32.07
N VAL A 11 5.17 20.00 32.60
CA VAL A 11 5.00 20.30 34.03
C VAL A 11 3.53 20.21 34.45
N ASP A 12 2.60 20.52 33.55
CA ASP A 12 1.17 20.43 33.79
C ASP A 12 0.70 18.96 33.78
N VAL A 13 1.19 18.13 32.85
CA VAL A 13 0.84 16.70 32.78
C VAL A 13 1.38 15.92 34.00
N SER A 14 2.53 16.34 34.56
CA SER A 14 3.13 15.74 35.76
C SER A 14 2.48 16.18 37.07
N ARG A 15 1.39 16.96 37.04
CA ARG A 15 0.69 17.47 38.23
C ARG A 15 -0.20 16.40 38.88
N THR A 16 0.42 15.38 39.46
CA THR A 16 -0.26 14.35 40.27
C THR A 16 -0.46 14.83 41.71
N GLY A 17 -1.48 15.68 41.93
CA GLY A 17 -2.06 16.02 43.25
C GLY A 17 -1.19 16.80 44.26
N LYS A 18 0.15 16.72 44.21
CA LYS A 18 1.06 17.40 45.13
C LYS A 18 1.63 18.68 44.53
N THR A 19 1.64 19.75 45.32
CA THR A 19 2.30 21.02 45.01
C THR A 19 3.82 20.86 45.12
N GLY A 20 4.46 20.36 44.06
CA GLY A 20 5.91 20.35 43.89
C GLY A 20 6.40 21.55 43.07
N SER A 21 7.67 21.93 43.26
CA SER A 21 8.33 22.94 42.43
C SER A 21 8.41 22.50 40.96
N ILE A 22 8.53 23.45 40.04
CA ILE A 22 8.63 23.18 38.60
C ILE A 22 9.86 22.33 38.28
N LEU A 23 10.97 22.59 38.98
CA LEU A 23 12.19 21.78 38.87
C LEU A 23 11.95 20.33 39.32
N ALA A 24 11.32 20.12 40.48
CA ALA A 24 11.01 18.78 40.97
C ALA A 24 10.09 18.02 40.00
N ARG A 25 9.14 18.72 39.36
CA ARG A 25 8.27 18.13 38.34
C ARG A 25 9.00 17.76 37.06
N ALA A 26 9.85 18.65 36.55
CA ALA A 26 10.68 18.34 35.38
C ALA A 26 11.61 17.15 35.65
N GLN A 27 12.25 17.09 36.82
CA GLN A 27 13.06 15.96 37.26
C GLN A 27 12.25 14.66 37.37
N SER A 28 11.02 14.72 37.90
CA SER A 28 10.14 13.54 37.97
C SER A 28 9.69 13.04 36.58
N ALA A 29 9.65 13.92 35.59
CA ALA A 29 9.41 13.58 34.20
C ALA A 29 10.72 13.28 33.43
N GLU A 30 11.86 13.23 34.14
CA GLU A 30 13.21 13.00 33.63
C GLU A 30 13.67 14.03 32.57
N TRP A 31 13.14 15.25 32.60
CA TRP A 31 13.54 16.31 31.66
C TRP A 31 14.80 17.03 32.13
N PRO A 32 15.73 17.37 31.22
CA PRO A 32 16.92 18.14 31.55
C PRO A 32 16.58 19.46 32.23
N GLN A 33 17.35 19.81 33.27
CA GLN A 33 17.18 21.06 34.01
C GLN A 33 17.28 22.30 33.12
N LEU A 34 18.08 22.23 32.04
CA LEU A 34 18.23 23.27 31.01
C LEU A 34 16.89 23.87 30.56
N PHE A 35 15.86 23.03 30.41
CA PHE A 35 14.54 23.49 29.97
C PHE A 35 13.80 24.33 31.01
N VAL A 36 13.97 24.00 32.29
CA VAL A 36 13.40 24.76 33.42
C VAL A 36 14.11 26.10 33.55
N ASP A 37 15.43 26.11 33.42
CA ASP A 37 16.25 27.32 33.47
C ASP A 37 15.88 28.27 32.33
N LEU A 38 15.78 27.76 31.10
CA LEU A 38 15.34 28.54 29.93
C LEU A 38 13.93 29.11 30.08
N ARG A 39 13.03 28.38 30.73
CA ARG A 39 11.69 28.87 31.04
C ARG A 39 11.74 30.01 32.06
N HIS A 40 12.55 29.88 33.11
CA HIS A 40 12.70 30.92 34.12
C HIS A 40 13.31 32.19 33.53
N GLU A 41 14.38 32.06 32.75
CA GLU A 41 15.05 33.18 32.06
C GLU A 41 14.11 33.91 31.11
N ALA A 42 13.38 33.16 30.27
CA ALA A 42 12.40 33.73 29.33
C ALA A 42 11.20 34.41 30.01
N SER A 43 10.84 34.02 31.24
CA SER A 43 9.69 34.59 31.98
C SER A 43 10.08 35.79 32.86
N HIS A 44 11.33 35.83 33.32
CA HIS A 44 11.80 36.75 34.35
C HIS A 44 13.04 37.55 33.95
N GLN A 45 13.11 38.08 32.71
CA GLN A 45 13.87 39.30 32.37
C GLN A 45 15.03 39.20 31.35
N ASN A 46 15.17 38.16 30.51
CA ASN A 46 15.93 38.30 29.24
C ASN A 46 15.59 37.20 28.22
N LEU A 47 15.68 37.53 26.93
CA LEU A 47 15.57 36.52 25.86
C LEU A 47 16.85 35.67 25.87
N PRO A 48 16.78 34.33 25.98
CA PRO A 48 17.98 33.49 26.00
C PRO A 48 18.79 33.64 24.72
N ALA A 49 20.11 33.48 24.81
CA ALA A 49 21.00 33.58 23.66
C ALA A 49 20.66 32.53 22.59
N LEU A 50 20.74 32.92 21.32
CA LEU A 50 20.38 32.07 20.18
C LEU A 50 21.08 30.69 20.17
N PRO A 51 22.39 30.56 20.52
CA PRO A 51 23.04 29.24 20.56
C PRO A 51 22.40 28.27 21.55
N ILE A 52 21.99 28.75 22.73
CA ILE A 52 21.36 27.93 23.77
C ILE A 52 19.96 27.50 23.31
N LEU A 53 19.22 28.40 22.65
CA LEU A 53 17.90 28.08 22.08
C LEU A 53 17.99 27.00 21.00
N ARG A 54 19.04 27.03 20.15
CA ARG A 54 19.27 25.99 19.13
C ARG A 54 19.55 24.63 19.77
N LEU A 55 20.44 24.60 20.77
CA LEU A 55 20.75 23.38 21.52
C LEU A 55 19.50 22.81 22.19
N ALA A 56 18.75 23.65 22.91
CA ALA A 56 17.53 23.23 23.58
C ALA A 56 16.44 22.75 22.61
N ALA A 57 16.34 23.34 21.41
CA ALA A 57 15.40 22.88 20.39
C ALA A 57 15.77 21.49 19.85
N GLN A 58 17.06 21.25 19.58
CA GLN A 58 17.55 19.93 19.14
C GLN A 58 17.27 18.86 20.20
N GLU A 59 17.63 19.15 21.45
CA GLU A 59 17.41 18.24 22.58
C GLU A 59 15.91 17.97 22.80
N ALA A 60 15.06 19.00 22.68
CA ALA A 60 13.62 18.86 22.83
C ALA A 60 13.01 17.93 21.77
N VAL A 61 13.41 18.09 20.51
CA VAL A 61 12.93 17.23 19.42
C VAL A 61 13.37 15.79 19.65
N TRP A 62 14.62 15.57 20.03
CA TRP A 62 15.12 14.23 20.34
C TRP A 62 14.33 13.56 21.48
N LEU A 63 14.11 14.28 22.58
CA LEU A 63 13.31 13.77 23.72
C LEU A 63 11.86 13.48 23.33
N LEU A 64 11.24 14.31 22.49
CA LEU A 64 9.88 14.08 21.99
C LEU A 64 9.81 12.82 21.12
N VAL A 65 10.79 12.63 20.23
CA VAL A 65 10.87 11.43 19.39
C VAL A 65 11.00 10.19 20.26
N GLU A 66 11.96 10.16 21.19
CA GLU A 66 12.26 8.97 21.99
C GLU A 66 11.21 8.65 23.04
N ARG A 67 10.67 9.65 23.72
CA ARG A 67 9.79 9.42 24.88
C ARG A 67 8.30 9.49 24.54
N PHE A 68 7.93 10.18 23.47
CA PHE A 68 6.52 10.37 23.11
C PHE A 68 6.14 9.62 21.84
N TRP A 69 6.81 9.89 20.71
CA TRP A 69 6.41 9.31 19.43
C TRP A 69 6.80 7.85 19.26
N ARG A 70 8.03 7.46 19.59
CA ARG A 70 8.49 6.06 19.43
C ARG A 70 7.66 5.06 20.24
N PRO A 71 7.33 5.30 21.53
CA PRO A 71 6.47 4.38 22.29
C PRO A 71 5.04 4.33 21.74
N GLN A 72 4.52 5.44 21.19
CA GLN A 72 3.21 5.43 20.53
C GLN A 72 3.23 4.61 19.25
N LEU A 73 4.27 4.77 18.43
CA LEU A 73 4.46 3.97 17.23
C LEU A 73 4.54 2.48 17.57
N GLN A 74 5.32 2.11 18.59
CA GLN A 74 5.39 0.72 19.08
C GLN A 74 4.02 0.21 19.52
N LYS A 75 3.26 0.97 20.31
CA LYS A 75 1.90 0.58 20.73
C LYS A 75 0.94 0.43 19.55
N ILE A 76 1.05 1.31 18.54
CA ILE A 76 0.25 1.23 17.32
C ILE A 76 0.65 -0.02 16.52
N GLU A 77 1.94 -0.34 16.44
CA GLU A 77 2.42 -1.56 15.79
C GLU A 77 2.00 -2.82 16.54
N GLU A 78 2.07 -2.85 17.87
CA GLU A 78 1.66 -3.99 18.70
C GLU A 78 0.16 -4.26 18.61
N ARG A 79 -0.66 -3.21 18.72
CA ARG A 79 -2.11 -3.28 18.45
C ARG A 79 -2.37 -3.71 17.01
N GLY A 80 -1.62 -3.13 16.08
CA GLY A 80 -1.64 -3.51 14.67
C GLY A 80 -1.37 -5.00 14.49
N ARG A 81 -0.34 -5.58 15.10
CA ARG A 81 0.00 -7.01 14.95
C ARG A 81 -1.08 -7.94 15.51
N THR A 82 -1.60 -7.63 16.70
CA THR A 82 -2.62 -8.45 17.38
C THR A 82 -3.98 -8.39 16.70
N ASP A 83 -4.42 -7.19 16.31
CA ASP A 83 -5.68 -7.00 15.59
C ASP A 83 -5.57 -7.48 14.13
N LYS A 84 -4.41 -7.35 13.48
CA LYS A 84 -4.19 -7.85 12.11
C LYS A 84 -4.41 -9.35 11.99
N ALA A 85 -3.88 -10.16 12.91
CA ALA A 85 -4.05 -11.61 12.82
C ALA A 85 -5.53 -12.02 12.96
N GLN A 86 -6.24 -11.45 13.93
CA GLN A 86 -7.66 -11.77 14.16
C GLN A 86 -8.57 -11.19 13.06
N MET A 87 -8.31 -9.96 12.61
CA MET A 87 -9.08 -9.34 11.52
C MET A 87 -8.79 -9.96 10.17
N ALA A 88 -7.55 -10.40 9.90
CA ALA A 88 -7.22 -11.10 8.66
C ALA A 88 -7.96 -12.44 8.58
N ASP A 89 -8.03 -13.22 9.67
CA ASP A 89 -8.79 -14.48 9.70
C ASP A 89 -10.30 -14.25 9.53
N ARG A 90 -10.87 -13.26 10.23
CA ARG A 90 -12.30 -12.91 10.08
C ARG A 90 -12.62 -12.37 8.69
N GLY A 91 -11.75 -11.53 8.13
CA GLY A 91 -11.87 -10.98 6.78
C GLY A 91 -11.81 -12.08 5.73
N ALA A 92 -10.84 -12.99 5.84
CA ALA A 92 -10.69 -14.14 4.95
C ALA A 92 -11.93 -15.04 4.94
N LYS A 93 -12.46 -15.40 6.12
CA LYS A 93 -13.69 -16.21 6.24
C LYS A 93 -14.90 -15.51 5.66
N THR A 94 -14.98 -14.19 5.81
CA THR A 94 -16.10 -13.41 5.28
C THR A 94 -16.02 -13.29 3.76
N LEU A 95 -14.84 -13.04 3.20
CA LEU A 95 -14.59 -13.05 1.76
C LEU A 95 -14.94 -14.42 1.16
N ASP A 96 -14.49 -15.52 1.75
CA ASP A 96 -14.81 -16.87 1.30
C ASP A 96 -16.32 -17.15 1.29
N ARG A 97 -17.05 -16.76 2.35
CA ARG A 97 -18.51 -16.88 2.40
C ARG A 97 -19.20 -16.07 1.31
N ARG A 98 -18.74 -14.85 1.05
CA ARG A 98 -19.31 -13.95 0.05
C ARG A 98 -19.00 -14.41 -1.37
N LEU A 99 -17.78 -14.89 -1.62
CA LEU A 99 -17.39 -15.47 -2.92
C LEU A 99 -18.21 -16.74 -3.21
N LYS A 100 -18.40 -17.62 -2.22
CA LYS A 100 -19.30 -18.77 -2.34
C LYS A 100 -20.75 -18.36 -2.58
N ALA A 101 -21.21 -17.30 -1.92
CA ALA A 101 -22.55 -16.77 -2.17
C ALA A 101 -22.68 -16.21 -3.59
N LEU A 102 -21.65 -15.54 -4.12
CA LEU A 102 -21.64 -15.07 -5.51
C LEU A 102 -21.73 -16.24 -6.49
N ILE A 103 -20.88 -17.26 -6.32
CA ILE A 103 -20.88 -18.47 -7.15
C ILE A 103 -22.24 -19.19 -7.07
N TRP A 104 -22.88 -19.21 -5.89
CA TRP A 104 -24.22 -19.76 -5.72
C TRP A 104 -25.31 -18.93 -6.42
N CYS A 105 -25.20 -17.60 -6.41
CA CYS A 105 -26.14 -16.75 -7.13
C CYS A 105 -26.02 -16.93 -8.66
N THR A 106 -24.82 -17.21 -9.18
CA THR A 106 -24.59 -17.46 -10.61
C THR A 106 -25.01 -18.86 -11.07
N THR A 107 -25.26 -19.82 -10.16
CA THR A 107 -25.89 -21.11 -10.53
C THR A 107 -27.39 -21.01 -10.65
N ALA A 108 -28.02 -20.25 -9.76
CA ALA A 108 -29.48 -20.13 -9.70
C ALA A 108 -30.06 -19.46 -10.95
N THR A 109 -29.28 -18.60 -11.63
CA THR A 109 -29.66 -18.03 -12.94
C THR A 109 -29.76 -19.09 -14.05
N GLY A 110 -29.06 -20.22 -13.94
CA GLY A 110 -29.06 -21.28 -14.96
C GLY A 110 -30.16 -22.34 -14.79
N MET A 111 -30.69 -22.52 -13.56
CA MET A 111 -31.64 -23.60 -13.24
C MET A 111 -33.10 -23.12 -13.10
N ALA A 112 -33.50 -22.11 -13.86
CA ALA A 112 -34.87 -21.57 -13.85
C ALA A 112 -35.96 -22.52 -14.39
N SER A 113 -35.71 -23.84 -14.42
CA SER A 113 -36.75 -24.86 -14.52
C SER A 113 -36.65 -25.84 -13.33
N GLU A 114 -37.63 -25.73 -12.43
CA GLU A 114 -38.09 -26.78 -11.49
C GLU A 114 -37.45 -26.92 -10.07
N GLY A 115 -37.75 -25.95 -9.18
CA GLY A 115 -38.01 -26.16 -7.72
C GLY A 115 -36.92 -26.81 -6.83
N PRO A 116 -37.16 -27.09 -5.52
CA PRO A 116 -38.25 -26.69 -4.62
C PRO A 116 -37.67 -26.06 -3.31
N LEU A 117 -37.49 -24.74 -3.23
CA LEU A 117 -37.06 -24.10 -1.98
C LEU A 117 -37.83 -22.82 -1.71
N ARG A 118 -39.10 -22.98 -1.31
CA ARG A 118 -39.79 -21.96 -0.51
C ARG A 118 -40.87 -22.58 0.37
N LYS A 119 -40.46 -23.21 1.47
CA LYS A 119 -41.25 -23.21 2.72
C LYS A 119 -41.20 -21.79 3.29
N ARG A 120 -41.86 -20.86 2.60
CA ARG A 120 -42.05 -19.48 3.05
C ARG A 120 -43.06 -19.53 4.19
N ARG A 121 -42.63 -19.11 5.38
CA ARG A 121 -43.48 -18.91 6.55
C ARG A 121 -44.73 -18.11 6.14
N LYS A 122 -45.88 -18.78 6.28
CA LYS A 122 -47.23 -18.27 6.00
C LYS A 122 -47.55 -17.24 7.08
N GLY A 123 -47.72 -15.97 6.72
CA GLY A 123 -48.11 -14.96 7.69
C GLY A 123 -47.99 -13.51 7.23
N SER A 124 -48.64 -13.13 6.12
CA SER A 124 -49.45 -11.90 6.05
C SER A 124 -50.12 -11.83 4.68
N LYS A 125 -51.43 -11.64 4.70
CA LYS A 125 -52.34 -11.72 3.55
C LYS A 125 -52.56 -10.28 3.06
N ALA A 126 -51.83 -9.85 2.04
CA ALA A 126 -52.10 -8.59 1.34
C ALA A 126 -52.44 -8.89 -0.12
N LYS A 127 -53.45 -8.18 -0.60
CA LYS A 127 -54.33 -8.46 -1.73
C LYS A 127 -53.64 -8.09 -3.06
N LEU A 128 -53.70 -9.01 -4.02
CA LEU A 128 -53.18 -8.95 -5.39
C LEU A 128 -53.83 -7.83 -6.22
N GLY A 129 -53.01 -7.12 -6.98
CA GLY A 129 -53.33 -6.66 -8.34
C GLY A 129 -52.48 -7.47 -9.31
N GLU A 130 -53.12 -8.12 -10.28
CA GLU A 130 -52.50 -8.84 -11.40
C GLU A 130 -51.97 -7.84 -12.45
N ASP A 131 -50.99 -8.28 -13.25
CA ASP A 131 -50.36 -7.64 -14.43
C ASP A 131 -48.88 -7.22 -14.29
N GLN A 132 -47.95 -8.15 -13.98
CA GLN A 132 -46.51 -8.00 -14.28
C GLN A 132 -45.81 -9.36 -14.49
N ASP A 133 -46.05 -10.04 -15.62
CA ASP A 133 -45.44 -11.33 -15.96
C ASP A 133 -44.06 -11.24 -16.67
N GLY A 134 -43.30 -10.15 -16.47
CA GLY A 134 -42.00 -9.92 -17.11
C GLY A 134 -40.78 -9.81 -16.18
N GLU A 135 -40.96 -9.78 -14.86
CA GLU A 135 -39.92 -9.29 -13.93
C GLU A 135 -39.17 -10.40 -13.18
N THR A 136 -39.61 -11.66 -13.24
CA THR A 136 -39.07 -12.75 -12.41
C THR A 136 -37.69 -13.27 -12.85
N ALA A 137 -37.28 -13.09 -14.11
CA ALA A 137 -35.96 -13.56 -14.59
C ALA A 137 -34.81 -12.62 -14.20
N ARG A 138 -35.09 -11.36 -13.82
CA ARG A 138 -34.05 -10.37 -13.46
C ARG A 138 -33.59 -10.44 -12.00
N GLU A 139 -34.36 -11.09 -11.13
CA GLU A 139 -34.01 -11.20 -9.70
C GLU A 139 -32.67 -11.89 -9.40
N PRO A 140 -32.32 -13.06 -9.99
CA PRO A 140 -31.10 -13.77 -9.63
C PRO A 140 -29.83 -13.09 -10.14
N GLU A 141 -29.86 -12.49 -11.32
CA GLU A 141 -28.73 -11.72 -11.86
C GLU A 141 -28.50 -10.43 -11.07
N ALA A 142 -29.58 -9.71 -10.74
CA ALA A 142 -29.49 -8.54 -9.86
C ALA A 142 -28.96 -8.92 -8.47
N ALA A 143 -29.31 -10.08 -7.95
CA ALA A 143 -28.75 -10.59 -6.69
C ALA A 143 -27.25 -10.89 -6.82
N ALA A 144 -26.82 -11.56 -7.88
CA ALA A 144 -25.39 -11.82 -8.14
C ALA A 144 -24.61 -10.51 -8.25
N LYS A 145 -25.13 -9.52 -8.99
CA LYS A 145 -24.53 -8.20 -9.13
C LYS A 145 -24.39 -7.49 -7.78
N ARG A 146 -25.41 -7.50 -6.92
CA ARG A 146 -25.33 -6.92 -5.57
C ARG A 146 -24.27 -7.60 -4.71
N VAL A 147 -24.13 -8.93 -4.80
CA VAL A 147 -23.09 -9.65 -4.06
C VAL A 147 -21.69 -9.31 -4.59
N ALA A 148 -21.55 -9.12 -5.91
CA ALA A 148 -20.29 -8.68 -6.52
C ALA A 148 -19.93 -7.24 -6.13
N GLU A 149 -20.91 -6.33 -6.09
CA GLU A 149 -20.76 -4.95 -5.58
C GLU A 149 -20.38 -4.95 -4.09
N ASP A 150 -21.05 -5.76 -3.26
CA ASP A 150 -20.69 -5.97 -1.86
C ASP A 150 -19.24 -6.47 -1.72
N LEU A 151 -18.84 -7.46 -2.52
CA LEU A 151 -17.47 -8.00 -2.52
C LEU A 151 -16.45 -6.94 -2.93
N SER A 152 -16.75 -6.16 -3.96
CA SER A 152 -15.90 -5.05 -4.41
C SER A 152 -15.77 -3.98 -3.33
N GLY A 153 -16.86 -3.61 -2.66
CA GLY A 153 -16.84 -2.63 -1.56
C GLY A 153 -16.15 -3.15 -0.29
N MET A 154 -16.22 -4.46 -0.01
CA MET A 154 -15.53 -5.10 1.12
C MET A 154 -14.04 -5.31 0.85
N ALA A 155 -13.66 -5.51 -0.41
CA ALA A 155 -12.29 -5.70 -0.84
C ALA A 155 -11.55 -4.35 -0.93
N ALA A 156 -11.41 -3.65 0.20
CA ALA A 156 -10.46 -2.54 0.33
C ALA A 156 -9.02 -2.96 -0.03
N ASP A 157 -8.76 -4.27 -0.08
CA ASP A 157 -7.55 -4.89 -0.60
C ASP A 157 -7.90 -5.90 -1.71
N GLU A 158 -7.95 -5.42 -2.96
CA GLU A 158 -8.15 -6.22 -4.16
C GLU A 158 -7.18 -7.40 -4.26
N SER A 159 -5.97 -7.27 -3.74
CA SER A 159 -4.95 -8.33 -3.75
C SER A 159 -5.38 -9.55 -2.93
N LYS A 160 -6.08 -9.33 -1.80
CA LYS A 160 -6.66 -10.44 -1.01
C LYS A 160 -7.78 -11.15 -1.75
N LEU A 161 -8.63 -10.40 -2.46
CA LEU A 161 -9.69 -10.98 -3.27
C LEU A 161 -9.10 -11.80 -4.42
N LEU A 162 -8.11 -11.26 -5.15
CA LEU A 162 -7.39 -11.98 -6.19
C LEU A 162 -6.74 -13.25 -5.66
N ALA A 163 -6.01 -13.19 -4.54
CA ALA A 163 -5.39 -14.36 -3.93
C ALA A 163 -6.41 -15.47 -3.61
N ARG A 164 -7.64 -15.10 -3.20
CA ARG A 164 -8.73 -16.06 -2.97
C ARG A 164 -9.33 -16.59 -4.27
N ILE A 165 -9.43 -15.77 -5.31
CA ILE A 165 -9.87 -16.24 -6.63
C ILE A 165 -8.87 -17.26 -7.17
N PHE A 166 -7.56 -17.02 -7.05
CA PHE A 166 -6.55 -17.99 -7.50
C PHE A 166 -6.61 -19.32 -6.73
N GLN A 167 -7.04 -19.34 -5.46
CA GLN A 167 -7.34 -20.59 -4.75
C GLN A 167 -8.57 -21.33 -5.33
N VAL A 168 -9.51 -20.61 -5.94
CA VAL A 168 -10.60 -21.24 -6.70
C VAL A 168 -10.08 -21.79 -8.03
N LEU A 169 -9.17 -21.05 -8.70
CA LEU A 169 -8.53 -21.47 -9.95
C LEU A 169 -7.59 -22.67 -9.80
N GLU A 170 -7.17 -23.02 -8.58
CA GLU A 170 -6.46 -24.27 -8.25
C GLU A 170 -7.35 -25.52 -8.45
N ARG A 171 -8.61 -25.38 -8.86
CA ARG A 171 -9.50 -26.46 -9.26
C ARG A 171 -9.87 -26.30 -10.73
N ASP A 172 -10.34 -27.36 -11.36
CA ASP A 172 -10.82 -27.27 -12.74
C ASP A 172 -12.09 -26.42 -12.79
N PRO A 173 -12.28 -25.59 -13.84
CA PRO A 173 -13.47 -24.78 -13.98
C PRO A 173 -14.71 -25.67 -14.04
N HIS A 174 -15.76 -25.31 -13.29
CA HIS A 174 -17.01 -26.05 -13.39
C HIS A 174 -17.59 -26.01 -14.82
N ALA A 175 -18.07 -27.17 -15.29
CA ALA A 175 -18.64 -27.34 -16.63
C ALA A 175 -19.88 -26.45 -16.91
N ASP A 176 -20.56 -25.99 -15.87
CA ASP A 176 -21.69 -25.05 -15.98
C ASP A 176 -21.25 -23.57 -16.14
N GLY A 177 -19.94 -23.29 -16.05
CA GLY A 177 -19.37 -21.96 -16.16
C GLY A 177 -19.74 -21.00 -15.02
N ARG A 178 -20.29 -21.50 -13.91
CA ARG A 178 -20.79 -20.64 -12.81
C ARG A 178 -19.71 -19.76 -12.18
N GLU A 179 -18.51 -20.33 -12.02
CA GLU A 179 -17.36 -19.65 -11.44
C GLU A 179 -16.81 -18.63 -12.41
N ALA A 180 -16.71 -18.99 -13.69
CA ALA A 180 -16.32 -18.08 -14.74
C ALA A 180 -17.26 -16.86 -14.82
N ARG A 181 -18.59 -17.07 -14.75
CA ARG A 181 -19.57 -15.98 -14.67
C ARG A 181 -19.41 -15.11 -13.42
N ALA A 182 -19.14 -15.73 -12.26
CA ALA A 182 -18.91 -15.00 -11.02
C ALA A 182 -17.65 -14.11 -11.11
N ILE A 183 -16.55 -14.65 -11.65
CA ILE A 183 -15.31 -13.91 -11.89
C ILE A 183 -15.55 -12.78 -12.90
N HIS A 184 -16.32 -13.05 -13.96
CA HIS A 184 -16.65 -12.04 -14.96
C HIS A 184 -17.42 -10.87 -14.33
N LEU A 185 -18.43 -11.15 -13.50
CA LEU A 185 -19.15 -10.13 -12.73
C LEU A 185 -18.21 -9.35 -11.81
N LEU A 186 -17.26 -10.01 -11.14
CA LEU A 186 -16.25 -9.32 -10.34
C LEU A 186 -15.38 -8.40 -11.19
N CYS A 187 -14.93 -8.83 -12.37
CA CYS A 187 -14.19 -7.96 -13.29
C CYS A 187 -15.03 -6.76 -13.74
N GLN A 188 -16.35 -6.90 -13.89
CA GLN A 188 -17.24 -5.80 -14.24
C GLN A 188 -17.53 -4.84 -13.06
N THR A 189 -17.55 -5.32 -11.82
CA THR A 189 -17.86 -4.49 -10.64
C THR A 189 -16.62 -3.88 -9.97
N CYS A 190 -15.48 -4.59 -9.97
CA CYS A 190 -14.22 -4.13 -9.37
C CYS A 190 -13.50 -3.11 -10.27
N SER A 191 -12.36 -2.57 -9.81
CA SER A 191 -11.58 -1.62 -10.60
C SER A 191 -11.00 -2.22 -11.89
N GLU A 192 -10.60 -1.37 -12.83
CA GLU A 192 -9.88 -1.81 -14.03
C GLU A 192 -8.53 -2.47 -13.69
N ASN A 193 -7.85 -2.00 -12.65
CA ASN A 193 -6.61 -2.61 -12.19
C ASN A 193 -6.82 -4.02 -11.65
N PHE A 194 -7.95 -4.28 -10.97
CA PHE A 194 -8.31 -5.63 -10.56
C PHE A 194 -8.38 -6.57 -11.78
N ALA A 195 -9.10 -6.16 -12.83
CA ALA A 195 -9.23 -6.95 -14.05
C ALA A 195 -7.88 -7.17 -14.75
N LEU A 196 -7.04 -6.13 -14.84
CA LEU A 196 -5.70 -6.22 -15.42
C LEU A 196 -4.78 -7.15 -14.62
N ARG A 197 -4.75 -7.03 -13.29
CA ARG A 197 -3.92 -7.87 -12.41
C ARG A 197 -4.38 -9.32 -12.47
N PHE A 198 -5.69 -9.55 -12.41
CA PHE A 198 -6.28 -10.88 -12.57
C PHE A 198 -5.85 -11.52 -13.89
N LEU A 199 -6.10 -10.83 -15.00
CA LEU A 199 -5.79 -11.32 -16.34
C LEU A 199 -4.31 -11.56 -16.54
N ARG A 200 -3.46 -10.64 -16.11
CA ARG A 200 -2.01 -10.82 -16.21
C ARG A 200 -1.58 -12.09 -15.49
N GLN A 201 -2.05 -12.33 -14.26
CA GLN A 201 -1.67 -13.52 -13.52
C GLN A 201 -2.19 -14.80 -14.15
N LEU A 202 -3.43 -14.80 -14.63
CA LEU A 202 -4.03 -15.92 -15.35
C LEU A 202 -3.22 -16.24 -16.62
N LEU A 203 -2.90 -15.22 -17.41
CA LEU A 203 -2.15 -15.35 -18.66
C LEU A 203 -0.70 -15.79 -18.43
N PHE A 204 -0.05 -15.28 -17.38
CA PHE A 204 1.32 -15.69 -17.03
C PHE A 204 1.34 -17.15 -16.60
N ALA A 205 0.42 -17.56 -15.73
CA ALA A 205 0.31 -18.95 -15.31
C ALA A 205 -0.02 -19.88 -16.49
N ALA A 206 -0.93 -19.46 -17.39
CA ALA A 206 -1.26 -20.19 -18.62
C ALA A 206 -0.07 -20.33 -19.59
N ALA A 207 0.74 -19.29 -19.73
CA ALA A 207 1.95 -19.30 -20.56
C ALA A 207 3.15 -20.00 -19.90
N GLY A 208 3.05 -20.37 -18.61
CA GLY A 208 4.19 -20.89 -17.83
C GLY A 208 5.24 -19.82 -17.51
N LEU A 209 4.85 -18.55 -17.50
CA LEU A 209 5.71 -17.42 -17.14
C LEU A 209 5.74 -17.24 -15.62
N PRO A 210 6.87 -16.78 -15.04
CA PRO A 210 6.99 -16.55 -13.62
C PRO A 210 5.99 -15.50 -13.14
N THR A 211 5.09 -15.87 -12.23
CA THR A 211 4.11 -14.94 -11.66
C THR A 211 4.63 -14.30 -10.39
N VAL A 212 4.43 -12.99 -10.25
CA VAL A 212 4.63 -12.28 -8.98
C VAL A 212 3.55 -12.72 -8.00
N LYS A 213 3.95 -13.18 -6.82
CA LYS A 213 3.04 -13.49 -5.72
C LYS A 213 2.31 -12.22 -5.29
N LEU A 214 0.98 -12.25 -5.27
CA LEU A 214 0.20 -11.16 -4.69
C LEU A 214 0.35 -11.21 -3.18
N GLU A 215 1.14 -10.30 -2.64
CA GLU A 215 1.07 -10.02 -1.21
C GLU A 215 -0.12 -9.09 -0.97
N GLY A 216 -1.04 -9.52 -0.11
CA GLY A 216 -2.09 -8.63 0.38
C GLY A 216 -1.45 -7.49 1.17
N ALA A 217 -1.96 -6.27 1.00
CA ALA A 217 -1.51 -5.16 1.81
C ALA A 217 -1.73 -5.50 3.29
N ALA A 218 -0.67 -5.32 4.10
CA ALA A 218 -0.69 -5.65 5.51
C ALA A 218 -1.64 -4.73 6.31
N ASP A 219 -1.98 -3.59 5.74
CA ASP A 219 -3.00 -2.66 6.19
C ASP A 219 -4.26 -2.79 5.33
N ASN A 220 -5.43 -2.94 5.95
CA ASN A 220 -6.72 -2.85 5.25
C ASN A 220 -7.04 -1.40 4.83
N CYS A 221 -6.03 -0.54 4.73
CA CYS A 221 -6.18 0.84 4.29
C CYS A 221 -6.28 0.83 2.76
N PRO A 222 -7.36 1.38 2.17
CA PRO A 222 -7.43 1.57 0.73
C PRO A 222 -6.38 2.60 0.33
N SER A 223 -5.19 2.12 -0.01
CA SER A 223 -4.08 2.96 -0.45
C SER A 223 -3.76 2.65 -1.91
N LEU A 224 -3.13 3.60 -2.61
CA LEU A 224 -2.59 3.35 -3.95
C LEU A 224 -1.64 2.14 -3.99
N ARG A 225 -1.07 1.74 -2.84
CA ARG A 225 -0.25 0.52 -2.70
C ARG A 225 -1.04 -0.77 -2.94
N ASN A 226 -2.36 -0.75 -2.77
CA ASN A 226 -3.21 -1.93 -3.01
C ASN A 226 -3.43 -2.15 -4.52
N ILE A 227 -3.04 -1.17 -5.34
CA ILE A 227 -3.20 -1.15 -6.78
C ILE A 227 -1.88 -1.53 -7.48
N SER A 228 -0.73 -1.33 -6.82
CA SER A 228 0.58 -1.73 -7.34
C SER A 228 0.95 -3.16 -6.96
N ASP A 229 1.73 -3.82 -7.82
CA ASP A 229 2.33 -5.13 -7.55
C ASP A 229 3.60 -5.02 -6.71
N ARG A 230 4.23 -3.85 -6.67
CA ARG A 230 5.33 -3.54 -5.77
C ARG A 230 4.80 -2.81 -4.55
N CYS A 231 4.90 -3.42 -3.38
CA CYS A 231 4.88 -2.68 -2.13
C CYS A 231 6.24 -1.96 -1.98
N CYS A 232 6.22 -0.64 -1.78
CA CYS A 232 7.42 0.17 -1.62
C CYS A 232 8.21 -0.28 -0.38
N GLY A 233 9.24 -1.11 -0.54
CA GLY A 233 10.04 -1.58 0.59
C GLY A 233 11.02 -2.70 0.27
N GLY A 234 12.10 -2.35 -0.45
CA GLY A 234 13.30 -3.19 -0.59
C GLY A 234 13.28 -4.15 -1.78
N ALA A 235 14.46 -4.40 -2.34
CA ALA A 235 14.73 -5.42 -3.34
C ALA A 235 14.59 -6.82 -2.72
N ARG A 236 13.39 -7.16 -2.27
CA ARG A 236 13.08 -8.50 -1.81
C ARG A 236 13.00 -9.39 -3.05
N GLU A 237 13.78 -10.45 -3.02
CA GLU A 237 13.78 -11.50 -4.03
C GLU A 237 12.31 -11.91 -4.30
N LEU A 238 11.87 -11.73 -5.55
CA LEU A 238 10.51 -12.07 -5.92
C LEU A 238 10.35 -13.57 -5.71
N ASP A 239 9.40 -13.97 -4.86
CA ASP A 239 9.01 -15.38 -4.69
C ASP A 239 8.35 -15.83 -6.00
N VAL A 240 9.19 -16.25 -6.94
CA VAL A 240 8.81 -16.73 -8.26
C VAL A 240 8.29 -18.15 -8.08
N LYS A 241 7.00 -18.33 -8.36
CA LYS A 241 6.42 -19.67 -8.47
C LYS A 241 6.60 -20.20 -9.89
N ASP A 242 7.30 -21.32 -10.01
CA ASP A 242 7.31 -22.12 -11.23
C ASP A 242 5.96 -22.86 -11.34
N HIS A 243 5.30 -22.72 -12.49
CA HIS A 243 4.03 -23.38 -12.77
C HIS A 243 4.28 -24.74 -13.41
N SER A 244 3.69 -25.80 -12.87
CA SER A 244 3.73 -27.10 -13.51
C SER A 244 3.00 -27.06 -14.86
N MET A 245 3.25 -28.04 -15.74
CA MET A 245 2.54 -28.12 -17.02
C MET A 245 1.02 -28.27 -16.81
N GLU A 246 0.63 -29.06 -15.81
CA GLU A 246 -0.77 -29.24 -15.40
C GLU A 246 -1.41 -27.92 -14.93
N ASP A 247 -0.67 -27.10 -14.18
CA ASP A 247 -1.14 -25.77 -13.76
C ASP A 247 -1.41 -24.87 -14.97
N SER A 248 -0.49 -24.82 -15.93
CA SER A 248 -0.65 -24.01 -17.14
C SER A 248 -1.83 -24.46 -17.99
N GLU A 249 -2.02 -25.78 -18.16
CA GLU A 249 -3.16 -26.32 -18.90
C GLU A 249 -4.49 -26.00 -18.22
N ARG A 250 -4.55 -26.11 -16.90
CA ARG A 250 -5.72 -25.71 -16.13
C ARG A 250 -6.01 -24.21 -16.23
N MET A 251 -5.00 -23.35 -16.21
CA MET A 251 -5.19 -21.91 -16.40
C MET A 251 -5.66 -21.56 -17.82
N LEU A 252 -5.24 -22.32 -18.83
CA LEU A 252 -5.81 -22.24 -20.18
C LEU A 252 -7.30 -22.63 -20.19
N GLN A 253 -7.67 -23.73 -19.53
CA GLN A 253 -9.08 -24.12 -19.40
C GLN A 253 -9.93 -23.03 -18.71
N TRP A 254 -9.39 -22.40 -17.68
CA TRP A 254 -10.04 -21.25 -17.03
C TRP A 254 -10.21 -20.05 -17.96
N LEU A 255 -9.17 -19.70 -18.73
CA LEU A 255 -9.26 -18.64 -19.72
C LEU A 255 -10.38 -18.92 -20.72
N TRP A 256 -10.50 -20.16 -21.20
CA TRP A 256 -11.59 -20.58 -22.08
C TRP A 256 -12.96 -20.49 -21.45
N ALA A 257 -13.11 -20.95 -20.20
CA ALA A 257 -14.36 -20.85 -19.46
C ALA A 257 -14.77 -19.38 -19.29
N LEU A 258 -13.82 -18.47 -19.03
CA LEU A 258 -14.06 -17.04 -18.90
C LEU A 258 -14.45 -16.38 -20.22
N LEU A 259 -13.79 -16.73 -21.32
CA LEU A 259 -14.12 -16.22 -22.66
C LEU A 259 -15.48 -16.71 -23.14
N SER A 260 -15.81 -17.98 -22.85
CA SER A 260 -17.11 -18.57 -23.17
C SER A 260 -18.25 -17.99 -22.32
N ALA A 261 -17.96 -17.60 -21.08
CA ALA A 261 -18.93 -16.95 -20.19
C ALA A 261 -19.21 -15.49 -20.59
N ASP A 262 -18.26 -14.84 -21.28
CA ASP A 262 -18.40 -13.48 -21.81
C ASP A 262 -19.18 -13.46 -23.14
N ALA A 263 -20.45 -13.90 -23.08
CA ALA A 263 -21.34 -13.72 -24.21
C ALA A 263 -21.62 -12.21 -24.36
N PRO A 264 -21.34 -11.60 -25.53
CA PRO A 264 -21.59 -10.17 -25.72
C PRO A 264 -23.07 -9.89 -25.48
N ASP A 265 -23.34 -8.93 -24.59
CA ASP A 265 -24.68 -8.43 -24.38
C ASP A 265 -25.18 -7.83 -25.70
N LYS A 266 -26.19 -8.46 -26.28
CA LYS A 266 -26.70 -8.15 -27.62
C LYS A 266 -27.22 -6.70 -27.70
N ASP A 267 -27.63 -6.14 -26.57
CA ASP A 267 -28.31 -4.86 -26.52
C ASP A 267 -27.35 -3.69 -26.38
N THR A 268 -26.21 -3.87 -25.71
CA THR A 268 -25.28 -2.77 -25.42
C THR A 268 -24.11 -2.69 -26.40
N GLY A 269 -23.76 -3.79 -27.08
CA GLY A 269 -22.59 -3.86 -27.97
C GLY A 269 -21.27 -3.49 -27.29
N SER A 270 -21.28 -3.38 -25.95
CA SER A 270 -20.13 -2.99 -25.16
C SER A 270 -19.32 -4.24 -24.85
N SER A 271 -18.07 -4.26 -25.31
CA SER A 271 -17.12 -5.29 -24.90
C SER A 271 -16.99 -5.27 -23.38
N SER A 272 -17.03 -6.45 -22.76
CA SER A 272 -16.84 -6.56 -21.33
C SER A 272 -15.51 -5.94 -20.89
N ARG A 273 -15.46 -5.41 -19.67
CA ARG A 273 -14.21 -4.90 -19.08
C ARG A 273 -13.11 -5.96 -19.09
N PHE A 274 -13.49 -7.24 -18.92
CA PHE A 274 -12.59 -8.39 -19.05
C PHE A 274 -11.95 -8.47 -20.45
N ARG A 275 -12.74 -8.46 -21.53
CA ARG A 275 -12.20 -8.49 -22.90
C ARG A 275 -11.35 -7.27 -23.22
N CYS A 276 -11.78 -6.07 -22.81
CA CYS A 276 -11.01 -4.85 -23.02
C CYS A 276 -9.64 -4.92 -22.33
N ALA A 277 -9.61 -5.33 -21.06
CA ALA A 277 -8.39 -5.51 -20.30
C ALA A 277 -7.48 -6.60 -20.94
N LEU A 278 -8.08 -7.71 -21.40
CA LEU A 278 -7.36 -8.79 -22.06
C LEU A 278 -6.66 -8.29 -23.32
N VAL A 279 -7.40 -7.70 -24.26
CA VAL A 279 -6.85 -7.16 -25.52
C VAL A 279 -5.74 -6.12 -25.25
N SER A 280 -5.88 -5.31 -24.20
CA SER A 280 -4.87 -4.32 -23.83
C SER A 280 -3.55 -4.94 -23.33
N LEU A 281 -3.59 -6.13 -22.72
CA LEU A 281 -2.42 -6.82 -22.17
C LEU A 281 -1.67 -7.66 -23.20
N LEU A 282 -2.33 -8.15 -24.25
CA LEU A 282 -1.76 -9.11 -25.20
C LEU A 282 -0.45 -8.66 -25.87
N PRO A 283 -0.29 -7.40 -26.33
CA PRO A 283 0.99 -6.95 -26.91
C PRO A 283 2.15 -7.04 -25.93
N SER A 284 1.91 -6.64 -24.67
CA SER A 284 2.92 -6.62 -23.64
C SER A 284 3.23 -8.02 -23.12
N LEU A 285 2.22 -8.89 -23.03
CA LEU A 285 2.38 -10.31 -22.74
C LEU A 285 3.26 -11.01 -23.79
N ARG A 286 3.06 -10.69 -25.07
CA ARG A 286 3.86 -11.23 -26.16
C ARG A 286 5.33 -10.88 -26.01
N LEU A 287 5.62 -9.61 -25.71
CA LEU A 287 6.99 -9.13 -25.48
C LEU A 287 7.62 -9.83 -24.27
N ALA A 288 6.88 -9.99 -23.18
CA ALA A 288 7.35 -10.72 -22.00
C ALA A 288 7.66 -12.20 -22.33
N ALA A 289 6.74 -12.89 -23.01
CA ALA A 289 6.94 -14.27 -23.43
C ALA A 289 8.17 -14.44 -24.32
N MET A 290 8.40 -13.53 -25.28
CA MET A 290 9.61 -13.52 -26.10
C MET A 290 10.88 -13.31 -25.27
N GLY A 291 10.87 -12.36 -24.34
CA GLY A 291 12.00 -12.12 -23.44
C GLY A 291 12.35 -13.35 -22.61
N HIS A 292 11.33 -14.07 -22.12
CA HIS A 292 11.51 -15.31 -21.38
C HIS A 292 11.98 -16.47 -22.26
N MET A 293 11.44 -16.66 -23.47
CA MET A 293 11.93 -17.69 -24.40
C MET A 293 13.38 -17.44 -24.84
N ALA A 294 13.79 -16.18 -24.97
CA ALA A 294 15.18 -15.82 -25.29
C ALA A 294 16.13 -16.03 -24.10
N SER A 295 15.65 -15.83 -22.88
CA SER A 295 16.47 -15.84 -21.66
C SER A 295 16.50 -17.20 -20.96
N SER A 296 15.44 -18.00 -21.11
CA SER A 296 15.30 -19.33 -20.51
C SER A 296 15.40 -20.40 -21.60
N ALA A 297 16.25 -21.39 -21.40
CA ALA A 297 16.40 -22.52 -22.31
C ALA A 297 15.25 -23.56 -22.21
N GLY A 298 14.07 -23.13 -21.74
CA GLY A 298 12.94 -24.02 -21.47
C GLY A 298 12.04 -24.20 -22.71
N PRO A 299 12.08 -25.36 -23.40
CA PRO A 299 11.19 -25.63 -24.55
C PRO A 299 9.70 -25.57 -24.18
N ASP A 300 9.38 -25.78 -22.90
CA ASP A 300 8.03 -25.78 -22.37
C ASP A 300 7.31 -24.43 -22.53
N ILE A 301 8.02 -23.30 -22.43
CA ILE A 301 7.40 -21.96 -22.53
C ILE A 301 6.91 -21.70 -23.95
N ALA A 302 7.68 -22.13 -24.97
CA ALA A 302 7.30 -22.00 -26.37
C ALA A 302 6.03 -22.83 -26.65
N SER A 303 6.00 -24.09 -26.19
CA SER A 303 4.84 -24.97 -26.36
C SER A 303 3.58 -24.43 -25.65
N ARG A 304 3.72 -23.93 -24.41
CA ARG A 304 2.61 -23.31 -23.66
C ARG A 304 2.13 -22.02 -24.32
N SER A 305 3.04 -21.17 -24.78
CA SER A 305 2.73 -19.92 -25.47
C SER A 305 2.06 -20.19 -26.82
N SER A 306 2.50 -21.17 -27.60
CA SER A 306 1.81 -21.58 -28.84
C SER A 306 0.33 -21.90 -28.56
N ARG A 307 0.06 -22.75 -27.56
CA ARG A 307 -1.32 -23.13 -27.19
C ARG A 307 -2.16 -21.93 -26.73
N LEU A 308 -1.59 -21.05 -25.90
CA LEU A 308 -2.27 -19.83 -25.45
C LEU A 308 -2.63 -18.90 -26.62
N TRP A 309 -1.72 -18.67 -27.57
CA TRP A 309 -2.02 -17.77 -28.68
C TRP A 309 -2.86 -18.43 -29.77
N ALA A 310 -2.77 -19.74 -29.97
CA ALA A 310 -3.73 -20.48 -30.78
C ALA A 310 -5.16 -20.29 -30.24
N ALA A 311 -5.33 -20.34 -28.91
CA ALA A 311 -6.59 -20.06 -28.24
C ALA A 311 -7.10 -18.63 -28.48
N LEU A 312 -6.23 -17.64 -28.26
CA LEU A 312 -6.58 -16.23 -28.46
C LEU A 312 -6.90 -15.89 -29.93
N ARG A 313 -6.29 -16.61 -30.88
CA ARG A 313 -6.57 -16.50 -32.32
C ARG A 313 -7.98 -16.97 -32.66
N GLU A 314 -8.43 -18.08 -32.10
CA GLU A 314 -9.78 -18.62 -32.36
C GLU A 314 -10.86 -17.62 -31.93
N GLU A 315 -10.63 -16.94 -30.81
CA GLU A 315 -11.50 -15.88 -30.27
C GLU A 315 -11.30 -14.51 -30.94
N ARG A 316 -10.37 -14.40 -31.90
CA ARG A 316 -10.03 -13.16 -32.64
C ARG A 316 -9.67 -11.97 -31.74
N LEU A 317 -9.04 -12.27 -30.60
CA LEU A 317 -8.69 -11.24 -29.61
C LEU A 317 -7.37 -10.52 -29.92
N ASP A 318 -6.52 -11.14 -30.74
CA ASP A 318 -5.22 -10.59 -31.11
C ASP A 318 -4.89 -10.87 -32.57
N ALA A 319 -4.78 -9.79 -33.35
CA ALA A 319 -4.44 -9.85 -34.77
C ALA A 319 -3.04 -10.43 -35.02
N GLY A 320 -2.13 -10.35 -34.04
CA GLY A 320 -0.79 -10.94 -34.14
C GLY A 320 -0.69 -12.37 -33.60
N ALA A 321 -1.80 -12.98 -33.16
CA ALA A 321 -1.77 -14.28 -32.52
C ALA A 321 -1.35 -15.41 -33.47
N GLU A 322 -1.75 -15.35 -34.74
CA GLU A 322 -1.38 -16.36 -35.74
C GLU A 322 0.12 -16.44 -35.95
N MET A 323 0.74 -15.28 -36.23
CA MET A 323 2.18 -15.17 -36.43
C MET A 323 2.95 -15.57 -35.16
N PHE A 324 2.47 -15.16 -33.99
CA PHE A 324 3.13 -15.48 -32.73
C PHE A 324 3.02 -16.98 -32.37
N SER A 325 1.87 -17.61 -32.61
CA SER A 325 1.69 -19.06 -32.43
C SER A 325 2.64 -19.83 -33.33
N ALA A 326 2.70 -19.49 -34.62
CA ALA A 326 3.61 -20.13 -35.57
C ALA A 326 5.09 -19.99 -35.17
N MET A 327 5.48 -18.81 -34.66
CA MET A 327 6.83 -18.59 -34.14
C MET A 327 7.11 -19.47 -32.91
N CYS A 328 6.16 -19.59 -31.98
CA CYS A 328 6.30 -20.45 -30.82
C CYS A 328 6.38 -21.94 -31.21
N GLU A 329 5.59 -22.38 -32.19
CA GLU A 329 5.65 -23.74 -32.75
C GLU A 329 7.01 -24.06 -33.38
N ALA A 330 7.60 -23.09 -34.10
CA ALA A 330 8.93 -23.23 -34.68
C ALA A 330 10.05 -23.33 -33.63
N LEU A 331 9.82 -22.76 -32.44
CA LEU A 331 10.75 -22.83 -31.30
C LEU A 331 10.55 -24.09 -30.44
N ASP A 332 9.41 -24.80 -30.59
CA ASP A 332 9.12 -26.01 -29.84
C ASP A 332 9.84 -27.23 -30.45
N PRO A 333 10.88 -27.78 -29.79
CA PRO A 333 11.63 -28.93 -30.31
C PRO A 333 10.80 -30.22 -30.36
N SER A 334 9.68 -30.29 -29.63
CA SER A 334 8.82 -31.47 -29.59
C SER A 334 7.92 -31.60 -30.82
N SER A 335 7.78 -30.52 -31.60
CA SER A 335 6.87 -30.45 -32.76
C SER A 335 7.22 -31.42 -33.89
N GLY A 336 8.39 -32.08 -33.87
CA GLY A 336 8.78 -33.14 -34.82
C GLY A 336 8.93 -32.68 -36.28
N LEU A 337 8.61 -31.41 -36.56
CA LEU A 337 8.65 -30.77 -37.88
C LEU A 337 10.07 -30.43 -38.33
N GLY A 338 11.08 -30.67 -37.48
CA GLY A 338 12.50 -30.41 -37.76
C GLY A 338 13.15 -31.30 -38.82
N SER A 339 12.44 -32.22 -39.48
CA SER A 339 13.07 -33.15 -40.44
C SER A 339 13.04 -32.70 -41.91
N ALA A 340 12.46 -31.54 -42.26
CA ALA A 340 12.31 -31.16 -43.68
C ALA A 340 12.56 -29.68 -44.00
N VAL A 341 13.41 -28.97 -43.24
CA VAL A 341 13.90 -27.66 -43.68
C VAL A 341 15.06 -27.89 -44.67
N PRO A 342 14.95 -27.45 -45.94
CA PRO A 342 15.97 -27.70 -46.96
C PRO A 342 17.30 -27.05 -46.56
N ALA A 343 18.37 -27.85 -46.55
CA ALA A 343 19.72 -27.53 -46.07
C ALA A 343 20.50 -26.43 -46.84
N HIS A 344 19.80 -25.55 -47.56
CA HIS A 344 20.43 -24.57 -48.47
C HIS A 344 20.23 -23.09 -48.10
N GLN A 345 19.68 -22.78 -46.93
CA GLN A 345 19.74 -21.42 -46.39
C GLN A 345 20.55 -21.46 -45.10
N GLY A 346 21.56 -20.58 -44.99
CA GLY A 346 22.48 -20.54 -43.86
C GLY A 346 21.75 -20.36 -42.53
N PRO A 347 22.43 -20.59 -41.39
CA PRO A 347 21.84 -20.52 -40.06
C PRO A 347 21.61 -19.05 -39.66
N SER A 348 20.70 -18.34 -40.32
CA SER A 348 20.03 -17.21 -39.69
C SER A 348 19.12 -17.82 -38.63
N THR A 349 19.68 -17.95 -37.44
CA THR A 349 19.01 -18.49 -36.26
C THR A 349 17.65 -17.83 -36.10
N GLY A 350 16.59 -18.57 -35.73
CA GLY A 350 15.25 -18.00 -35.50
C GLY A 350 15.25 -16.81 -34.51
N LEU A 351 16.32 -16.68 -33.74
CA LEU A 351 16.63 -15.55 -32.87
C LEU A 351 16.84 -14.22 -33.61
N GLU A 352 17.46 -14.23 -34.80
CA GLU A 352 17.60 -13.02 -35.64
C GLU A 352 16.25 -12.57 -36.21
N THR A 353 15.39 -13.53 -36.59
CA THR A 353 14.01 -13.25 -37.01
C THR A 353 13.20 -12.66 -35.85
N LEU A 354 13.40 -13.17 -34.64
CA LEU A 354 12.74 -12.70 -33.43
C LEU A 354 13.22 -11.29 -33.02
N GLU A 355 14.53 -11.01 -33.13
CA GLU A 355 15.09 -9.68 -32.87
C GLU A 355 14.63 -8.65 -33.93
N ALA A 356 14.59 -9.03 -35.20
CA ALA A 356 14.05 -8.20 -36.27
C ALA A 356 12.56 -7.91 -36.06
N PHE A 357 11.79 -8.91 -35.62
CA PHE A 357 10.37 -8.76 -35.31
C PHE A 357 10.11 -7.83 -34.11
N VAL A 358 10.91 -7.95 -33.05
CA VAL A 358 10.84 -7.06 -31.88
C VAL A 358 11.20 -5.62 -32.29
N LYS A 359 12.26 -5.43 -33.07
CA LYS A 359 12.65 -4.11 -33.60
C LYS A 359 11.59 -3.52 -34.51
N GLN A 360 10.99 -4.31 -35.41
CA GLN A 360 9.90 -3.87 -36.27
C GLN A 360 8.67 -3.47 -35.44
N SER A 361 8.25 -4.30 -34.50
CA SER A 361 7.13 -4.01 -33.59
C SER A 361 7.39 -2.76 -32.74
N GLN A 362 8.62 -2.54 -32.27
CA GLN A 362 8.98 -1.33 -31.54
C GLN A 362 8.97 -0.09 -32.44
N SER A 363 9.42 -0.20 -33.69
CA SER A 363 9.41 0.90 -34.66
C SER A 363 8.00 1.29 -35.12
N GLU A 364 7.12 0.31 -35.33
CA GLU A 364 5.70 0.54 -35.65
C GLU A 364 4.92 1.11 -34.45
N ASN A 365 5.32 0.77 -33.22
CA ASN A 365 4.74 1.31 -31.99
C ASN A 365 5.27 2.70 -31.63
N GLY A 366 6.49 3.07 -32.05
CA GLY A 366 7.16 4.32 -31.65
C GLY A 366 6.61 5.62 -32.25
N ALA A 367 5.64 5.56 -33.17
CA ALA A 367 5.23 6.75 -33.95
C ALA A 367 3.72 6.93 -34.17
N ARG A 368 2.84 6.18 -33.48
CA ARG A 368 1.38 6.43 -33.57
C ARG A 368 0.91 7.32 -32.41
N PRO A 369 0.75 8.66 -32.60
CA PRO A 369 0.08 9.48 -31.62
C PRO A 369 -1.37 9.00 -31.47
N GLY A 370 -1.74 8.55 -30.27
CA GLY A 370 -3.10 8.12 -29.94
C GLY A 370 -3.30 6.63 -29.66
N ARG A 371 -2.25 5.79 -29.63
CA ARG A 371 -2.39 4.47 -28.99
C ARG A 371 -2.41 4.71 -27.49
N ALA A 372 -3.60 4.60 -26.89
CA ALA A 372 -3.75 4.64 -25.44
C ALA A 372 -2.84 3.55 -24.85
N GLU A 373 -1.90 3.94 -24.00
CA GLU A 373 -1.29 3.00 -23.05
C GLU A 373 -2.42 2.19 -22.41
N PRO A 374 -2.23 0.88 -22.11
CA PRO A 374 -3.26 0.11 -21.43
C PRO A 374 -3.73 0.95 -20.25
N TRP A 375 -5.04 1.22 -20.20
CA TRP A 375 -5.65 2.16 -19.27
C TRP A 375 -5.43 1.61 -17.86
N THR A 376 -4.31 2.01 -17.26
CA THR A 376 -4.03 1.80 -15.86
C THR A 376 -4.63 3.00 -15.13
N ALA A 377 -5.09 2.82 -13.89
CA ALA A 377 -5.66 3.96 -13.16
C ALA A 377 -4.66 5.12 -13.10
N VAL A 378 -5.18 6.35 -13.05
CA VAL A 378 -4.38 7.57 -12.94
C VAL A 378 -3.29 7.40 -11.88
N GLY A 379 -2.03 7.49 -12.32
CA GLY A 379 -0.86 7.35 -11.42
C GLY A 379 -0.28 5.93 -11.33
N THR A 380 -0.63 5.00 -12.21
CA THR A 380 0.04 3.70 -12.34
C THR A 380 0.69 3.54 -13.72
N VAL A 381 1.71 2.69 -13.82
CA VAL A 381 2.46 2.37 -15.05
C VAL A 381 2.69 0.86 -15.09
N LEU A 382 2.51 0.27 -16.27
CA LEU A 382 2.86 -1.12 -16.54
C LEU A 382 4.31 -1.18 -17.04
N ASP A 383 5.20 -1.83 -16.29
CA ASP A 383 6.61 -1.98 -16.70
C ASP A 383 6.78 -3.07 -17.77
N ARG A 384 8.03 -3.28 -18.24
CA ARG A 384 8.36 -4.31 -19.25
C ARG A 384 8.12 -5.74 -18.77
N ASN A 385 8.10 -5.97 -17.46
CA ASN A 385 7.79 -7.24 -16.83
C ASN A 385 6.28 -7.35 -16.53
N LEU A 386 5.49 -6.39 -17.01
CA LEU A 386 4.07 -6.23 -16.77
C LEU A 386 3.73 -6.06 -15.29
N SER A 387 4.66 -5.58 -14.48
CA SER A 387 4.38 -5.14 -13.12
C SER A 387 3.69 -3.79 -13.16
N ILE A 388 2.55 -3.69 -12.45
CA ILE A 388 1.86 -2.44 -12.24
C ILE A 388 2.55 -1.76 -11.06
N SER A 389 3.28 -0.69 -11.32
CA SER A 389 3.85 0.16 -10.29
C SER A 389 3.07 1.47 -10.22
N CYS A 390 2.92 2.05 -9.03
CA CYS A 390 2.60 3.47 -8.94
C CYS A 390 3.69 4.24 -9.69
N ARG A 391 3.30 5.21 -10.51
CA ARG A 391 4.24 6.15 -11.10
C ARG A 391 4.97 6.78 -9.93
N GLU A 392 6.27 6.59 -9.85
CA GLU A 392 7.06 7.30 -8.85
C GLU A 392 6.80 8.79 -9.10
N GLU A 393 6.16 9.45 -8.14
CA GLU A 393 6.27 10.90 -8.05
C GLU A 393 7.75 11.14 -7.85
N HIS A 394 8.45 11.51 -8.93
CA HIS A 394 9.90 11.61 -9.03
C HIS A 394 10.57 11.93 -7.66
N PRO A 395 11.30 10.97 -7.04
CA PRO A 395 12.01 11.22 -5.78
C PRO A 395 13.20 12.17 -5.98
N GLU A 396 13.65 12.34 -7.22
CA GLU A 396 14.42 13.50 -7.59
C GLU A 396 13.46 14.67 -7.71
N LYS A 397 13.41 15.49 -6.64
CA LYS A 397 13.08 16.90 -6.64
C LYS A 397 12.58 17.34 -8.02
N MET A 398 11.32 17.71 -8.19
CA MET A 398 11.11 18.89 -9.03
C MET A 398 11.98 19.95 -8.33
N PRO A 399 13.17 20.36 -8.83
CA PRO A 399 13.67 21.63 -8.37
C PRO A 399 12.50 22.56 -8.68
N LEU A 400 12.00 23.26 -7.67
CA LEU A 400 11.39 24.56 -7.95
C LEU A 400 12.31 25.17 -9.01
N SER A 401 11.75 25.52 -10.18
CA SER A 401 12.57 26.11 -11.23
C SER A 401 13.43 27.18 -10.58
N ALA A 402 14.66 27.41 -11.06
CA ALA A 402 15.52 28.42 -10.47
C ALA A 402 14.75 29.76 -10.23
N GLU A 403 13.78 30.03 -11.09
CA GLU A 403 12.80 31.10 -10.98
C GLU A 403 11.83 31.00 -9.78
N ALA A 404 11.26 29.84 -9.48
CA ALA A 404 10.40 29.64 -8.31
C ALA A 404 11.19 29.62 -6.99
N GLN A 405 12.43 29.12 -7.04
CA GLN A 405 13.35 29.16 -5.89
C GLN A 405 13.83 30.60 -5.61
N GLN A 406 14.11 31.37 -6.66
CA GLN A 406 14.44 32.79 -6.56
C GLN A 406 13.25 33.62 -6.08
N LYS A 407 12.03 33.39 -6.60
CA LYS A 407 10.81 34.06 -6.11
C LYS A 407 10.57 33.85 -4.61
N TRP A 408 10.87 32.67 -4.10
CA TRP A 408 10.77 32.40 -2.66
C TRP A 408 11.82 33.15 -1.85
N LEU A 409 13.06 33.24 -2.36
CA LEU A 409 14.14 34.01 -1.73
C LEU A 409 13.88 35.53 -1.78
N ASP A 410 13.36 36.04 -2.90
CA ASP A 410 12.99 37.45 -3.07
C ASP A 410 11.86 37.81 -2.10
N TRP A 411 10.85 36.96 -1.97
CA TRP A 411 9.77 37.13 -1.00
C TRP A 411 10.28 37.12 0.45
N ALA A 412 11.22 36.23 0.78
CA ALA A 412 11.84 36.17 2.10
C ALA A 412 12.76 37.38 2.41
N ALA A 413 13.27 38.04 1.38
CA ALA A 413 14.12 39.23 1.51
C ALA A 413 13.31 40.54 1.63
N GLU A 414 12.11 40.59 1.03
CA GLU A 414 11.23 41.77 1.07
C GLU A 414 10.69 42.09 2.48
N ASP A 415 10.58 41.10 3.38
CA ASP A 415 10.03 41.30 4.73
C ASP A 415 11.04 41.88 5.75
N PHE A 416 12.32 42.04 5.41
CA PHE A 416 13.36 42.42 6.37
C PHE A 416 13.78 43.90 6.38
N TYR A 417 13.32 44.72 5.42
CA TYR A 417 13.80 46.11 5.31
C TYR A 417 12.73 47.20 5.12
N ALA A 418 11.44 46.88 5.09
CA ALA A 418 10.42 47.89 4.74
C ALA A 418 9.88 48.77 5.89
N ASN A 419 10.24 48.55 7.16
CA ASN A 419 9.68 49.35 8.28
C ASN A 419 10.72 49.74 9.35
N SER A 420 11.79 50.45 8.99
CA SER A 420 12.67 51.10 9.99
C SER A 420 12.76 52.63 9.92
N ASP A 421 11.98 53.29 9.07
CA ASP A 421 12.03 54.76 8.91
C ASP A 421 10.84 55.51 9.52
N ASP A 422 10.43 55.10 10.74
CA ASP A 422 9.65 55.97 11.62
C ASP A 422 10.47 56.32 12.88
N LYS A 423 11.51 57.12 12.65
CA LYS A 423 12.13 57.95 13.69
C LYS A 423 12.35 59.34 13.13
N GLU A 424 11.49 60.25 13.57
CA GLU A 424 11.71 61.67 13.87
C GLU A 424 10.56 62.51 13.32
N VAL A 425 9.71 63.00 14.22
CA VAL A 425 9.28 64.40 14.35
C VAL A 425 8.31 64.44 15.54
N ILE A 426 8.77 65.02 16.64
CA ILE A 426 8.10 66.05 17.46
C ILE A 426 8.99 66.27 18.69
N ARG A 427 9.75 67.37 18.65
CA ARG A 427 10.25 68.07 19.84
C ARG A 427 9.71 69.50 19.80
N GLU A 428 9.14 69.88 20.94
CA GLU A 428 9.01 71.22 21.52
C GLU A 428 8.01 72.24 20.91
N GLY A 429 7.21 72.81 21.82
CA GLY A 429 6.47 74.05 21.61
C GLY A 429 5.24 74.18 22.51
N GLY A 430 5.43 74.62 23.75
CA GLY A 430 4.33 74.86 24.69
C GLY A 430 3.53 76.14 24.40
N ARG A 431 2.29 76.19 24.92
CA ARG A 431 1.70 77.30 25.72
C ARG A 431 0.18 77.10 25.89
N GLU A 432 -0.22 76.98 27.15
CA GLU A 432 -1.09 77.92 27.87
C GLU A 432 -2.59 78.09 27.49
N ILE A 433 -3.41 78.08 28.58
CA ILE A 433 -4.73 78.72 28.82
C ILE A 433 -6.02 77.92 28.50
N GLY A 434 -6.87 77.71 29.54
CA GLY A 434 -8.34 77.74 29.38
C GLY A 434 -9.20 76.75 30.19
N VAL A 435 -9.51 77.08 31.44
CA VAL A 435 -10.65 76.61 32.32
C VAL A 435 -11.99 77.17 31.73
N PRO A 436 -13.26 76.66 31.93
CA PRO A 436 -13.92 76.18 33.18
C PRO A 436 -14.82 74.93 33.07
N ILE A 437 -14.99 74.11 34.14
CA ILE A 437 -16.02 74.14 35.21
C ILE A 437 -17.47 74.18 34.71
N GLU A 438 -18.24 73.10 34.94
CA GLU A 438 -19.56 73.19 35.58
C GLU A 438 -20.04 71.84 36.16
N ASP A 439 -20.67 71.98 37.34
CA ASP A 439 -21.19 70.99 38.28
C ASP A 439 -22.59 70.45 37.91
N SER A 440 -22.93 69.25 38.42
CA SER A 440 -24.21 68.86 39.08
C SER A 440 -24.35 67.32 39.02
N LEU A 441 -24.25 66.57 40.13
CA LEU A 441 -25.28 66.28 41.14
C LEU A 441 -26.62 65.81 40.55
N ASP A 442 -26.87 64.49 40.57
CA ASP A 442 -27.92 63.87 41.40
C ASP A 442 -28.00 62.33 41.19
N ASP A 443 -27.90 61.62 42.31
CA ASP A 443 -28.35 60.23 42.57
C ASP A 443 -29.91 60.19 42.66
N PRO A 444 -30.64 59.07 42.90
CA PRO A 444 -30.22 57.67 43.08
C PRO A 444 -31.16 56.60 42.42
N ALA A 445 -30.77 55.33 42.65
CA ALA A 445 -31.61 54.13 42.83
C ALA A 445 -32.23 53.46 41.58
N ASP A 446 -31.75 52.26 41.24
CA ASP A 446 -32.58 51.06 41.44
C ASP A 446 -31.75 49.77 41.57
N SER A 447 -32.19 48.94 42.49
CA SER A 447 -31.65 47.66 42.91
C SER A 447 -32.15 46.51 42.03
N GLY A 448 -31.24 45.67 41.55
CA GLY A 448 -31.58 44.45 40.79
C GLY A 448 -30.61 43.32 41.07
N VAL A 449 -30.87 42.59 42.15
CA VAL A 449 -30.22 41.34 42.56
C VAL A 449 -30.37 40.28 41.47
N LEU A 450 -29.26 39.79 40.91
CA LEU A 450 -29.24 38.57 40.08
C LEU A 450 -28.63 37.42 40.88
N VAL A 451 -29.50 36.50 41.25
CA VAL A 451 -29.18 35.20 41.87
C VAL A 451 -28.63 34.27 40.80
N GLU A 452 -27.49 33.68 41.12
CA GLU A 452 -26.74 32.70 40.36
C GLU A 452 -27.44 31.32 40.48
N THR A 453 -28.09 30.85 39.42
CA THR A 453 -28.60 29.47 39.34
C THR A 453 -27.66 28.60 38.51
N SER A 454 -26.85 27.81 39.22
CA SER A 454 -26.12 26.66 38.70
C SER A 454 -27.08 25.49 38.48
N LEU A 455 -27.11 24.94 37.26
CA LEU A 455 -27.75 23.66 36.94
C LEU A 455 -26.73 22.78 36.22
N LEU A 456 -26.22 21.78 36.93
CA LEU A 456 -25.54 20.61 36.35
C LEU A 456 -26.47 19.39 36.54
N PRO A 457 -26.63 18.53 35.51
CA PRO A 457 -27.49 17.36 35.62
C PRO A 457 -26.77 16.19 36.30
N GLU A 458 -27.51 15.53 37.20
CA GLU A 458 -27.14 14.30 37.90
C GLU A 458 -27.07 13.10 36.94
N ILE A 459 -25.99 12.32 37.05
CA ILE A 459 -25.82 11.01 36.40
C ILE A 459 -26.00 9.93 37.48
N PRO A 460 -26.84 8.90 37.29
CA PRO A 460 -27.01 7.85 38.29
C PRO A 460 -26.08 6.65 38.05
N GLY A 461 -25.53 6.12 39.14
CA GLY A 461 -25.61 4.68 39.42
C GLY A 461 -24.35 3.82 39.23
N LYS A 462 -23.60 3.67 40.32
CA LYS A 462 -23.06 2.42 40.91
C LYS A 462 -22.48 1.34 39.96
N LEU A 463 -21.16 1.17 40.02
CA LEU A 463 -20.46 -0.07 39.69
C LEU A 463 -19.63 -0.52 40.89
N ASP A 464 -19.92 -1.73 41.38
CA ASP A 464 -19.21 -2.43 42.45
C ASP A 464 -17.76 -2.72 42.06
N THR A 465 -16.81 -2.15 42.80
CA THR A 465 -15.40 -2.59 42.79
C THR A 465 -15.16 -3.57 43.92
N LYS A 466 -15.01 -4.85 43.58
CA LYS A 466 -14.45 -5.87 44.47
C LYS A 466 -12.97 -5.58 44.71
N GLU A 467 -12.60 -5.43 45.98
CA GLU A 467 -11.23 -5.44 46.47
C GLU A 467 -10.54 -6.77 46.11
N LEU A 468 -9.42 -6.69 45.39
CA LEU A 468 -8.46 -7.78 45.24
C LEU A 468 -7.31 -7.52 46.22
N GLN A 469 -7.17 -8.42 47.19
CA GLN A 469 -6.02 -8.47 48.09
C GLN A 469 -4.74 -8.84 47.33
N PRO A 470 -3.56 -8.34 47.74
CA PRO A 470 -2.29 -8.70 47.11
C PRO A 470 -1.84 -10.08 47.59
N MET A 471 -1.61 -11.00 46.64
CA MET A 471 -0.90 -12.26 46.87
C MET A 471 0.61 -12.00 47.01
N ASN A 472 1.17 -12.44 48.14
CA ASN A 472 2.61 -12.66 48.32
C ASN A 472 3.06 -13.87 47.49
N PRO A 473 4.21 -13.81 46.79
CA PRO A 473 4.88 -15.00 46.32
C PRO A 473 5.94 -15.47 47.32
N ASP A 474 5.89 -16.77 47.64
CA ASP A 474 6.93 -17.52 48.38
C ASP A 474 8.19 -17.75 47.51
N PRO A 475 9.36 -17.98 48.14
CA PRO A 475 10.66 -17.97 47.47
C PRO A 475 10.97 -19.31 46.80
N VAL A 476 11.45 -19.24 45.54
CA VAL A 476 11.99 -20.41 44.82
C VAL A 476 13.51 -20.43 44.93
N ALA A 477 13.99 -21.64 45.18
CA ALA A 477 15.35 -22.04 45.51
C ALA A 477 16.41 -21.75 44.45
N ASP A 478 17.64 -21.60 44.97
CA ASP A 478 18.91 -21.44 44.28
C ASP A 478 19.21 -22.57 43.28
N SER A 479 19.66 -22.18 42.09
CA SER A 479 20.37 -23.05 41.17
C SER A 479 21.61 -22.34 40.64
N GLU A 480 22.73 -23.02 40.80
CA GLU A 480 24.13 -22.66 40.57
C GLU A 480 24.40 -21.95 39.23
N ARG A 481 25.11 -20.80 39.28
CA ARG A 481 25.73 -20.15 38.13
C ARG A 481 27.22 -20.48 38.10
N THR A 482 27.64 -21.20 37.06
CA THR A 482 29.03 -21.32 36.60
C THR A 482 29.60 -19.95 36.23
N ALA A 483 30.79 -19.66 36.75
CA ALA A 483 31.53 -18.43 36.51
C ALA A 483 32.06 -18.34 35.07
N VAL A 484 31.75 -17.24 34.39
CA VAL A 484 32.38 -16.80 33.14
C VAL A 484 33.37 -15.68 33.51
N PRO A 485 34.61 -15.65 33.00
CA PRO A 485 35.57 -14.62 33.36
C PRO A 485 35.14 -13.27 32.78
N GLN A 486 35.03 -12.26 33.66
CA GLN A 486 34.90 -10.86 33.27
C GLN A 486 36.20 -10.40 32.61
N VAL A 487 36.15 -10.13 31.31
CA VAL A 487 37.13 -9.28 30.63
C VAL A 487 36.75 -7.83 30.93
N GLN A 488 37.70 -7.04 31.41
CA GLN A 488 37.47 -5.64 31.76
C GLN A 488 37.26 -4.81 30.49
N ALA A 489 36.20 -4.01 30.48
CA ALA A 489 35.80 -3.18 29.35
C ALA A 489 36.80 -2.04 29.03
N GLU A 490 37.79 -1.81 29.91
CA GLU A 490 38.76 -0.73 29.77
C GLU A 490 39.91 -1.07 28.80
N ASP A 491 40.16 -2.35 28.51
CA ASP A 491 41.21 -2.77 27.57
C ASP A 491 40.74 -2.75 26.09
N VAL A 492 39.42 -2.77 25.85
CA VAL A 492 38.86 -2.77 24.47
C VAL A 492 38.72 -1.34 23.91
N GLU A 493 38.58 -0.34 24.78
CA GLU A 493 38.38 1.06 24.36
C GLU A 493 39.69 1.75 23.92
N VAL A 494 40.85 1.28 24.41
CA VAL A 494 42.17 1.79 24.00
C VAL A 494 42.60 1.21 22.65
N GLU A 495 42.30 -0.06 22.37
CA GLU A 495 42.64 -0.70 21.08
C GLU A 495 41.71 -0.22 19.93
N ALA A 496 40.47 0.17 20.24
CA ALA A 496 39.53 0.72 19.26
C ALA A 496 39.84 2.17 18.84
N GLN A 497 40.56 2.95 19.68
CA GLN A 497 40.98 4.31 19.34
C GLN A 497 42.29 4.36 18.53
N GLU A 498 43.13 3.33 18.60
CA GLU A 498 44.37 3.25 17.79
C GLU A 498 44.12 2.80 16.34
N LEU A 499 43.00 2.14 16.05
CA LEU A 499 42.61 1.68 14.70
C LEU A 499 41.85 2.71 13.86
N ALA A 500 41.52 3.89 14.40
CA ALA A 500 40.68 4.89 13.73
C ALA A 500 41.44 6.01 12.99
N ALA A 501 42.78 5.91 12.86
CA ALA A 501 43.62 7.03 12.42
C ALA A 501 44.16 6.96 10.98
N GLU A 502 43.90 5.91 10.19
CA GLU A 502 44.38 5.86 8.80
C GLU A 502 43.23 5.69 7.79
N PRO A 503 43.10 6.59 6.79
CA PRO A 503 42.08 6.46 5.76
C PRO A 503 42.43 5.28 4.84
N ILE A 504 41.63 4.22 4.93
CA ILE A 504 41.70 3.07 4.02
C ILE A 504 41.62 3.57 2.58
N THR A 505 42.64 3.27 1.79
CA THR A 505 42.66 3.65 0.38
C THR A 505 41.64 2.83 -0.40
N ALA A 506 41.14 3.39 -1.52
CA ALA A 506 40.13 2.72 -2.34
C ALA A 506 40.57 1.33 -2.85
N ASP A 507 41.88 1.09 -2.96
CA ASP A 507 42.43 -0.19 -3.38
C ASP A 507 42.50 -1.21 -2.23
N GLU A 508 42.79 -0.79 -0.99
CA GLU A 508 42.70 -1.66 0.19
C GLU A 508 41.25 -2.11 0.45
N PHE A 509 40.27 -1.22 0.24
CA PHE A 509 38.86 -1.57 0.34
C PHE A 509 38.44 -2.60 -0.72
N ARG A 510 38.96 -2.48 -1.96
CA ARG A 510 38.71 -3.47 -3.02
C ARG A 510 39.35 -4.82 -2.71
N GLN A 511 40.52 -4.82 -2.09
CA GLN A 511 41.22 -6.05 -1.70
C GLN A 511 40.50 -6.78 -0.57
N LEU A 512 40.03 -6.06 0.45
CA LEU A 512 39.18 -6.59 1.52
C LEU A 512 37.84 -7.13 0.98
N ALA A 513 37.20 -6.41 0.06
CA ALA A 513 35.97 -6.87 -0.58
C ALA A 513 36.18 -8.16 -1.40
N ALA A 514 37.33 -8.29 -2.07
CA ALA A 514 37.69 -9.49 -2.81
C ALA A 514 37.96 -10.70 -1.89
N GLU A 515 38.63 -10.50 -0.75
CA GLU A 515 38.86 -11.57 0.25
C GLU A 515 37.56 -12.03 0.91
N VAL A 516 36.65 -11.12 1.23
CA VAL A 516 35.33 -11.47 1.78
C VAL A 516 34.48 -12.25 0.77
N LEU A 517 34.52 -11.88 -0.51
CA LEU A 517 33.86 -12.62 -1.59
C LEU A 517 34.48 -14.00 -1.81
N ALA A 518 35.81 -14.14 -1.70
CA ALA A 518 36.50 -15.42 -1.79
C ALA A 518 36.17 -16.35 -0.60
N LEU A 519 36.07 -15.80 0.61
CA LEU A 519 35.64 -16.53 1.80
C LEU A 519 34.17 -16.97 1.69
N ALA A 520 33.28 -16.12 1.17
CA ALA A 520 31.88 -16.49 0.94
C ALA A 520 31.74 -17.60 -0.12
N ALA A 521 32.55 -17.58 -1.17
CA ALA A 521 32.58 -18.64 -2.19
C ALA A 521 33.12 -19.98 -1.65
N GLY A 522 34.10 -19.93 -0.74
CA GLY A 522 34.69 -21.13 -0.12
C GLY A 522 33.73 -21.91 0.79
N HIS A 523 32.77 -21.23 1.44
CA HIS A 523 31.82 -21.88 2.35
C HIS A 523 30.66 -22.59 1.63
N SER A 524 30.47 -22.36 0.33
CA SER A 524 29.45 -23.06 -0.48
C SER A 524 29.87 -24.50 -0.84
N SER A 525 31.17 -24.82 -0.80
CA SER A 525 31.69 -26.14 -1.22
C SER A 525 31.80 -27.17 -0.09
N GLN A 526 31.48 -26.83 1.17
CA GLN A 526 31.48 -27.78 2.29
C GLN A 526 30.08 -28.21 2.77
N ALA A 527 29.03 -27.79 2.05
CA ALA A 527 27.66 -28.24 2.28
C ALA A 527 27.12 -29.01 1.05
N THR A 528 27.81 -30.11 0.70
CA THR A 528 27.30 -31.20 -0.15
C THR A 528 27.81 -32.52 0.37
#